data_AF-A0A967L7E6-F1
#
_entry.id   AF-A0A967L7E6-F1
#
_cell.length_a   1.000
_cell.length_b   1.000
_cell.length_c   1.000
_cell.angle_alpha   90.00
_cell.angle_beta   90.00
_cell.angle_gamma   90.00
#
_symmetry.space_group_name_H-M   'P 1'
#
loop_
_entity.id
_entity.type
_entity.pdbx_description
1 polymer ?
#
loop_
_entity_poly.entity_id
_entity_poly.type
_entity_poly.pdbx_seq_one_letter_code
_entity_poly.pdbx_strand_id
1 'polypeptide(L)' 'MDLTFWVELVFFVVLMGFSGFFSSSETALFSLDSLQLDQMRRDGNPRIDLIEPMLSQPRRLIVTILIGNEFVNVAASV' A
#
# COMPACT_ATOMS: atom_id res chain seq x y z
N MET A 1 -24.90 -11.67 22.17
CA MET A 1 -23.80 -11.32 21.24
C MET A 1 -24.18 -11.95 19.92
N ASP A 2 -24.70 -11.15 19.00
CA ASP A 2 -25.29 -11.64 17.77
C ASP A 2 -24.20 -11.89 16.72
N LEU A 3 -24.43 -12.81 15.79
CA LEU A 3 -23.49 -13.14 14.70
C LEU A 3 -23.11 -11.88 13.89
N THR A 4 -24.06 -10.97 13.70
CA THR A 4 -23.88 -9.69 13.01
C THR A 4 -22.75 -8.87 13.61
N PHE A 5 -22.66 -8.78 14.94
CA PHE A 5 -21.60 -8.04 15.63
C PHE A 5 -20.20 -8.59 15.30
N TRP A 6 -20.04 -9.91 15.26
CA TRP A 6 -18.77 -10.54 14.92
C TRP A 6 -18.39 -10.31 13.45
N VAL A 7 -19.37 -10.33 12.55
CA VAL A 7 -19.14 -10.03 11.12
C VAL A 7 -18.70 -8.59 10.94
N GLU A 8 -19.37 -7.62 11.56
CA GLU A 8 -19.01 -6.20 11.54
C GLU A 8 -17.60 -5.96 12.10
N LEU A 9 -17.27 -6.59 13.23
CA LEU A 9 -15.94 -6.48 13.85
C LEU A 9 -14.84 -7.02 12.93
N VAL A 10 -15.03 -8.21 12.34
CA VAL A 10 -14.05 -8.79 11.43
C VAL A 10 -13.88 -7.91 10.19
N PHE A 11 -14.98 -7.41 9.63
CA PHE A 11 -14.95 -6.51 8.48
C PHE A 11 -14.17 -5.22 8.79
N PHE A 12 -14.45 -4.60 9.93
CA PHE A 12 -13.74 -3.40 10.38
C PHE A 12 -12.24 -3.64 10.55
N VAL A 13 -11.84 -4.74 11.20
CA VAL A 13 -10.42 -5.10 11.39
C VAL A 13 -9.71 -5.32 10.05
N VAL A 14 -10.38 -5.96 9.10
CA VAL A 14 -9.83 -6.17 7.74
C VAL A 14 -9.64 -4.83 7.02
N LEU A 15 -10.63 -3.93 7.08
CA LEU A 15 -10.50 -2.58 6.51
C LEU A 15 -9.36 -1.79 7.16
N MET A 16 -9.24 -1.82 8.48
CA MET A 16 -8.14 -1.16 9.17
C MET A 16 -6.78 -1.72 8.75
N GLY A 17 -6.70 -3.03 8.51
CA GLY A 17 -5.53 -3.69 7.93
C GLY A 17 -5.20 -3.17 6.52
N PHE A 18 -6.19 -2.96 5.66
CA PHE A 18 -5.98 -2.37 4.33
C PHE A 18 -5.50 -0.92 4.41
N SER A 19 -6.05 -0.09 5.30
CA SER A 19 -5.58 1.29 5.49
C SER A 19 -4.09 1.32 5.91
N GLY A 20 -3.72 0.45 6.86
CA GLY A 20 -2.33 0.25 7.26
C GLY A 20 -1.43 -0.26 6.13
N PHE A 21 -1.93 -1.14 5.26
CA PHE A 21 -1.20 -1.61 4.08
C PHE A 21 -0.89 -0.47 3.09
N PHE A 22 -1.85 0.40 2.78
CA PHE A 22 -1.60 1.54 1.89
C PHE A 22 -0.57 2.51 2.49
N SER A 23 -0.72 2.87 3.77
CA SER A 23 0.22 3.77 4.45
C SER A 23 1.64 3.19 4.57
N SER A 24 1.78 1.89 4.87
CA SER A 24 3.09 1.24 4.92
C SER A 24 3.73 1.07 3.54
N SER A 25 2.93 0.86 2.48
CA SER A 25 3.42 0.77 1.10
C SER A 25 4.06 2.08 0.64
N GLU A 26 3.50 3.23 1.03
CA GLU A 26 4.12 4.54 0.79
C GLU A 26 5.52 4.59 1.40
N THR A 27 5.64 4.31 2.70
CA THR A 27 6.93 4.36 3.40
C THR A 27 7.92 3.36 2.80
N ALA A 28 7.48 2.15 2.46
CA ALA A 28 8.34 1.11 1.89
C ALA A 28 8.86 1.49 0.50
N LEU A 29 8.01 2.02 -0.38
CA LEU A 29 8.41 2.42 -1.74
C LEU A 29 9.29 3.66 -1.72
N PHE A 30 8.94 4.67 -0.92
CA PHE A 30 9.66 5.94 -0.87
C PHE A 30 10.91 5.93 0.01
N SER A 31 11.15 4.88 0.79
CA SER A 31 12.43 4.68 1.49
C SER A 31 13.54 4.11 0.61
N LEU A 32 13.22 3.63 -0.60
CA LEU A 32 14.19 3.12 -1.56
C LEU A 32 15.01 4.25 -2.20
N ASP A 33 16.34 4.16 -2.11
CA ASP A 33 17.25 5.08 -2.79
C ASP A 33 17.74 4.55 -4.16
N SER A 34 18.44 5.40 -4.92
CA SER A 34 18.97 5.03 -6.23
C SER A 34 20.04 3.93 -6.19
N LEU A 35 20.84 3.83 -5.12
CA LEU A 35 21.84 2.78 -4.94
C LEU A 35 21.16 1.42 -4.69
N GLN A 36 20.11 1.38 -3.88
CA GLN A 36 19.33 0.17 -3.61
C GLN A 36 18.62 -0.31 -4.88
N LEU A 37 18.06 0.60 -5.68
CA LEU A 37 17.49 0.24 -6.98
C LEU A 37 18.55 -0.32 -7.94
N ASP A 38 19.76 0.27 -7.97
CA ASP A 38 20.86 -0.23 -8.82
C ASP A 38 21.36 -1.60 -8.34
N GLN A 39 21.40 -1.84 -7.03
CA GLN A 39 21.70 -3.17 -6.46
C GLN A 39 20.65 -4.20 -6.88
N MET A 40 19.36 -3.89 -6.75
CA MET A 40 18.27 -4.77 -7.16
C MET A 40 18.31 -5.11 -8.66
N ARG A 41 18.73 -4.16 -9.51
CA ARG A 41 18.97 -4.41 -10.94
C ARG A 41 20.12 -5.38 -11.16
N ARG A 42 21.26 -5.17 -10.49
CA ARG A 42 22.45 -6.02 -10.63
C ARG A 42 22.21 -7.44 -10.13
N ASP A 43 21.42 -7.58 -9.07
CA ASP A 43 21.05 -8.87 -8.48
C ASP A 43 20.00 -9.63 -9.32
N GLY A 44 19.50 -9.02 -10.41
CA GLY A 44 18.47 -9.62 -11.26
C GLY A 44 17.13 -9.80 -10.55
N ASN A 45 16.80 -8.92 -9.58
CA ASN A 45 15.58 -9.04 -8.81
C ASN A 45 14.35 -8.77 -9.72
N PRO A 46 13.45 -9.75 -9.92
CA PRO A 46 12.31 -9.59 -10.84
C PRO A 46 11.33 -8.49 -10.42
N ARG A 47 11.38 -8.03 -9.16
CA ARG A 47 10.53 -6.94 -8.68
C ARG A 47 10.97 -5.58 -9.19
N ILE A 48 12.21 -5.44 -9.67
CA ILE A 48 12.73 -4.15 -10.12
C ILE A 48 11.95 -3.61 -11.32
N ASP A 49 11.51 -4.50 -12.20
CA ASP A 49 10.71 -4.18 -13.39
C ASP A 49 9.33 -3.62 -13.04
N LEU A 50 8.87 -3.82 -11.80
CA LEU A 50 7.62 -3.25 -11.27
C LEU A 50 7.88 -1.97 -10.48
N ILE A 51 8.87 -2.00 -9.58
CA ILE A 51 9.16 -0.91 -8.63
C ILE A 51 9.71 0.31 -9.35
N GLU A 52 10.62 0.12 -10.31
CA GLU A 52 11.26 1.23 -10.99
C GLU A 52 10.29 2.09 -11.81
N PRO A 53 9.39 1.53 -12.64
CA PRO A 53 8.36 2.32 -13.30
C PRO A 53 7.43 3.05 -12.32
N MET A 54 7.11 2.44 -11.17
CA MET A 54 6.29 3.07 -10.13
C MET A 54 7.00 4.29 -9.53
N LEU A 55 8.27 4.15 -9.18
CA LEU A 55 9.09 5.24 -8.62
C LEU A 55 9.48 6.30 -9.66
N SER A 56 9.45 5.98 -10.96
CA SER A 56 9.65 6.97 -12.04
C SER A 56 8.51 7.98 -12.13
N GLN A 57 7.32 7.65 -11.59
CA GLN A 57 6.14 8.51 -11.55
C GLN A 57 5.68 8.72 -10.09
N PRO A 58 6.52 9.31 -9.23
CA PRO A 58 6.29 9.31 -7.78
C PRO A 58 5.00 10.05 -7.41
N ARG A 59 4.66 11.14 -8.12
CA ARG A 59 3.41 11.87 -7.93
C ARG A 59 2.18 11.00 -8.20
N ARG A 60 2.19 10.20 -9.26
CA ARG A 60 1.07 9.32 -9.60
C ARG A 60 0.95 8.21 -8.56
N LEU A 61 2.08 7.64 -8.15
CA LEU A 61 2.14 6.60 -7.12
C LEU A 61 1.56 7.07 -5.80
N ILE A 62 2.00 8.22 -5.27
CA ILE A 62 1.47 8.80 -4.02
C ILE A 62 -0.04 9.00 -4.13
N VAL A 63 -0.51 9.61 -5.23
CA VAL A 63 -1.95 9.84 -5.42
C VAL A 63 -2.73 8.53 -5.43
N THR A 64 -2.23 7.49 -6.09
CA THR A 64 -2.89 6.17 -6.08
C THR A 64 -2.93 5.56 -4.69
N ILE A 65 -1.84 5.64 -3.91
CA ILE A 65 -1.80 5.14 -2.54
C ILE A 65 -2.78 5.92 -1.65
N LEU A 66 -2.80 7.25 -1.76
CA LEU A 66 -3.73 8.11 -1.00
C LEU A 66 -5.18 7.77 -1.31
N ILE A 67 -5.53 7.63 -2.60
CA ILE A 67 -6.90 7.26 -3.02
C ILE A 67 -7.28 5.90 -2.45
N GLY A 68 -6.37 4.92 -2.46
CA GLY A 68 -6.61 3.60 -1.87
C GLY A 68 -6.89 3.67 -0.37
N ASN A 69 -6.09 4.45 0.36
CA ASN A 69 -6.28 4.66 1.79
C ASN A 69 -7.60 5.37 2.10
N GLU A 70 -7.91 6.46 1.39
CA GLU A 70 -9.16 7.20 1.57
C GLU A 70 -10.39 6.37 1.21
N PHE A 71 -10.30 5.52 0.19
CA PHE A 71 -11.37 4.59 -0.17
C PHE A 71 -11.69 3.62 0.98
N VAL A 72 -10.65 3.06 1.61
CA VAL A 72 -10.82 2.16 2.77
C VAL A 72 -11.43 2.90 3.96
N ASN A 73 -10.99 4.14 4.23
CA ASN A 73 -11.55 4.97 5.30
C ASN A 73 -13.04 5.25 5.08
N VAL A 74 -13.44 5.59 3.85
CA VAL A 74 -14.86 5.81 3.52
C VAL A 74 -15.66 4.52 3.68
N ALA A 75 -15.13 3.38 3.22
CA ALA A 75 -15.79 2.08 3.36
C ALA A 75 -15.92 1.61 4.82
N ALA A 76 -15.06 2.08 5.72
CA ALA A 76 -15.14 1.79 7.16
C ALA A 76 -16.08 2.74 7.92
N SER A 77 -16.41 3.89 7.33
CA SER A 77 -17.24 4.94 7.94
C SER A 77 -18.73 4.82 7.57
N VAL A 78 -19.05 4.01 6.55
CA VAL A 78 -20.41 3.71 6.07
C VAL A 78 -20.83 2.34 6.56
#